data_AF-A0A094HNR6-F1
#
_entry.id   AF-A0A094HNR6-F1
#
_cell.length_a   1.000
_cell.length_b   1.000
_cell.length_c   1.000
_cell.angle_alpha   90.00
_cell.angle_beta   90.00
_cell.angle_gamma   90.00
#
_symmetry.space_group_name_H-M   'P 1'
#
loop_
_entity.id
_entity.type
_entity.pdbx_description
1 polymer ?
#
loop_
_entity_poly.entity_id
_entity_poly.type
_entity_poly.pdbx_seq_one_letter_code
_entity_poly.pdbx_strand_id
1 'polypeptide(L)'
;MLVYVIVFVLITVVALWQKQKKTTFASSGEKQESASDNVRSLDHALVCQDKSIIIVYGSQTGTAEEYARRLARNLYDDYSISAEVMDIENLDASSLHEVAAKNSRTARRVLVCFILATYGDGEPTDSTASFYQDLAAIKTEDGEGDFSLRALHYIAFGLGNSTYEKFNFMIRSFDEHLQRLGATRLGARGEGDDGLGTLDEDFLAWKSETLVEVASHLRAKKSHNNFASPYNIVEKPDLTIDSNGVFLGGRKAAQLKRDGRIVSPFNGKNTYLAPLSYSKQLFAPTCDRDCLHIEFDISRTNLTYETGDHLGVWPTNPDAEVQRMLIILGLSSKGDTVIAISEKDGSGAQVFIAEPTTYSTILRYKLDICGKVSREICGALAEMAPNTEVKAHMIRLAADRNLFHSTVTSRCLNLAQFLETASNGLPDVFGALIGFPLCSYSSKIQEGIADYIPSLDQGLAVLTNSTFPSYLYFPAALIGAIDFSPHTDRESPGTPRPPP
;
A
#
# COMPACT_ATOMS: atom_id res chain seq x y z
N MET A 1 -61.86 -0.26 14.28
CA MET A 1 -61.22 -0.99 13.16
C MET A 1 -61.24 -0.17 11.87
N LEU A 2 -62.39 0.17 11.29
CA LEU A 2 -62.46 0.90 10.00
C LEU A 2 -61.76 2.28 10.01
N VAL A 3 -61.92 3.07 11.08
CA VAL A 3 -61.28 4.39 11.21
C VAL A 3 -59.75 4.31 11.31
N TYR A 4 -59.21 3.28 11.97
CA TYR A 4 -57.76 3.09 12.08
C TYR A 4 -57.12 2.70 10.75
N VAL A 5 -57.81 1.90 9.93
CA VAL A 5 -57.34 1.54 8.59
C VAL A 5 -57.33 2.77 7.67
N ILE A 6 -58.37 3.62 7.75
CA ILE A 6 -58.44 4.86 6.96
C ILE A 6 -57.32 5.83 7.33
N VAL A 7 -57.04 6.00 8.63
CA VAL A 7 -55.94 6.88 9.11
C VAL A 7 -54.59 6.33 8.68
N PHE A 8 -54.36 5.01 8.79
CA PHE A 8 -53.10 4.39 8.38
C PHE A 8 -52.87 4.54 6.87
N VAL A 9 -53.90 4.28 6.06
CA VAL A 9 -53.85 4.47 4.60
C VAL A 9 -53.55 5.92 4.24
N LEU A 10 -54.21 6.90 4.88
CA LEU A 10 -53.93 8.32 4.69
C LEU A 10 -52.50 8.71 5.03
N ILE A 11 -51.95 8.19 6.13
CA ILE A 11 -50.55 8.45 6.53
C ILE A 11 -49.58 7.85 5.50
N THR A 12 -49.79 6.61 5.05
CA THR A 12 -48.96 6.01 4.00
C THR A 12 -49.06 6.73 2.67
N VAL A 13 -50.26 7.19 2.27
CA VAL A 13 -50.44 7.95 1.02
C VAL A 13 -49.74 9.30 1.12
N VAL A 14 -49.84 10.02 2.24
CA VAL A 14 -49.12 11.29 2.46
C VAL A 14 -47.60 11.07 2.48
N ALA A 15 -47.11 10.00 3.10
CA ALA A 15 -45.68 9.67 3.12
C ALA A 15 -45.13 9.34 1.73
N LEU A 16 -45.90 8.59 0.92
CA LEU A 16 -45.53 8.28 -0.47
C LEU A 16 -45.58 9.52 -1.37
N TRP A 17 -46.56 10.41 -1.15
CA TRP A 17 -46.65 11.68 -1.87
C TRP A 17 -45.53 12.66 -1.53
N GLN A 18 -45.09 12.70 -0.26
CA GLN A 18 -43.92 13.46 0.17
C GLN A 18 -42.60 12.88 -0.39
N LYS A 19 -42.51 11.53 -0.49
CA LYS A 19 -41.35 10.86 -1.10
C LYS A 19 -41.27 11.14 -2.60
N GLN A 20 -42.41 11.18 -3.31
CA GLN A 20 -42.46 11.58 -4.72
C GLN A 20 -42.14 13.07 -4.94
N LYS A 21 -42.64 13.99 -4.10
CA LYS A 21 -42.26 15.41 -4.21
C LYS A 21 -40.77 15.68 -3.93
N LYS A 22 -40.12 14.89 -3.06
CA LYS A 22 -38.66 14.95 -2.88
C LYS A 22 -37.87 14.44 -4.09
N THR A 23 -38.46 13.59 -4.94
CA THR A 23 -37.82 13.13 -6.19
C THR A 23 -38.10 14.00 -7.42
N THR A 24 -39.05 14.95 -7.37
CA THR A 24 -39.44 15.77 -8.53
C THR A 24 -39.27 17.28 -8.34
N PHE A 25 -38.77 17.73 -7.18
CA PHE A 25 -38.43 19.14 -6.91
C PHE A 25 -36.99 19.24 -6.38
N ALA A 26 -36.02 18.90 -7.23
CA ALA A 26 -34.62 19.29 -7.11
C ALA A 26 -34.04 19.54 -8.51
N SER A 27 -34.74 20.35 -9.30
CA SER A 27 -34.25 20.91 -10.57
C SER A 27 -34.86 22.30 -10.73
N SER A 28 -34.17 23.30 -10.18
CA SER A 28 -34.16 24.71 -10.63
C SER A 28 -33.58 25.56 -9.50
N GLY A 29 -32.30 25.86 -9.63
CA GLY A 29 -31.56 26.75 -8.74
C GLY A 29 -30.17 26.90 -9.31
N GLU A 30 -29.95 28.00 -10.03
CA GLU A 30 -28.65 28.42 -10.53
C GLU A 30 -27.63 28.35 -9.39
N LYS A 31 -26.67 27.43 -9.52
CA LYS A 31 -25.47 27.38 -8.70
C LYS A 31 -24.31 27.79 -9.59
N GLN A 32 -23.61 28.83 -9.16
CA GLN A 32 -22.27 29.17 -9.60
C GLN A 32 -21.39 27.92 -9.65
N GLU A 33 -20.73 27.72 -10.78
CA GLU A 33 -19.68 26.73 -11.00
C GLU A 33 -18.64 26.84 -9.89
N SER A 34 -18.65 25.84 -9.01
CA SER A 34 -17.52 25.53 -8.14
C SER A 34 -17.00 24.17 -8.60
N ALA A 35 -15.76 24.17 -9.09
CA ALA A 35 -15.05 23.02 -9.62
C ALA A 35 -15.04 21.86 -8.62
N SER A 36 -15.85 20.83 -8.86
CA SER A 36 -15.78 19.53 -8.16
C SER A 36 -16.53 18.42 -8.91
N ASP A 37 -16.51 18.43 -10.24
CA ASP A 37 -16.78 17.20 -10.99
C ASP A 37 -15.54 16.31 -10.87
N ASN A 38 -15.59 15.34 -9.95
CA ASN A 38 -14.58 14.29 -9.79
C ASN A 38 -14.56 13.43 -11.06
N VAL A 39 -13.58 13.70 -11.93
CA VAL A 39 -13.32 12.95 -13.15
C VAL A 39 -12.76 11.57 -12.78
N ARG A 40 -13.63 10.55 -12.76
CA ARG A 40 -13.29 9.10 -12.72
C ARG A 40 -13.11 8.50 -14.14
N SER A 41 -12.78 9.32 -15.13
CA SER A 41 -12.49 8.83 -16.48
C SER A 41 -10.98 8.69 -16.64
N LEU A 42 -10.57 7.70 -17.45
CA LEU A 42 -9.18 7.56 -17.84
C LEU A 42 -8.73 8.70 -18.77
N ASP A 43 -9.48 9.79 -18.93
CA ASP A 43 -9.20 10.83 -19.93
C ASP A 43 -7.79 11.41 -19.80
N HIS A 44 -7.31 11.66 -18.59
CA HIS A 44 -5.94 12.13 -18.38
C HIS A 44 -4.89 11.05 -18.71
N ALA A 45 -5.17 9.78 -18.40
CA ALA A 45 -4.30 8.64 -18.73
C ALA A 45 -4.30 8.27 -20.20
N LEU A 46 -5.41 8.55 -20.87
CA LEU A 46 -5.61 8.40 -22.30
C LEU A 46 -5.01 9.57 -23.08
N VAL A 47 -4.58 10.66 -22.42
CA VAL A 47 -3.84 11.76 -23.08
C VAL A 47 -2.35 11.41 -23.28
N CYS A 48 -1.84 10.34 -22.68
CA CYS A 48 -0.43 9.94 -22.83
C CYS A 48 -0.05 9.52 -24.28
N GLN A 49 1.17 9.91 -24.67
CA GLN A 49 1.78 9.87 -26.02
C GLN A 49 1.82 8.46 -26.68
N ASP A 50 2.31 8.37 -27.92
CA ASP A 50 2.33 7.20 -28.84
C ASP A 50 2.80 5.82 -28.29
N LYS A 51 3.17 5.70 -27.02
CA LYS A 51 3.61 4.46 -26.32
C LYS A 51 3.14 4.47 -24.85
N SER A 52 1.84 4.37 -24.60
CA SER A 52 1.29 4.40 -23.23
C SER A 52 0.97 3.01 -22.69
N ILE A 53 1.42 2.76 -21.47
CA ILE A 53 0.99 1.65 -20.63
C ILE A 53 0.38 2.22 -19.36
N ILE A 54 -0.75 1.66 -18.95
CA ILE A 54 -1.43 2.00 -17.70
C ILE A 54 -1.22 0.83 -16.75
N ILE A 55 -0.60 1.07 -15.61
CA ILE A 55 -0.36 0.06 -14.58
C ILE A 55 -1.31 0.33 -13.42
N VAL A 56 -2.24 -0.60 -13.24
CA VAL A 56 -3.28 -0.60 -12.24
C VAL A 56 -2.87 -1.55 -11.12
N TYR A 57 -2.89 -1.07 -9.88
CA TYR A 57 -2.62 -1.92 -8.71
C TYR A 57 -3.82 -2.03 -7.79
N GLY A 58 -3.97 -3.22 -7.17
CA GLY A 58 -4.91 -3.49 -6.10
C GLY A 58 -4.14 -4.01 -4.89
N SER A 59 -4.09 -3.24 -3.80
CA SER A 59 -3.14 -3.43 -2.71
C SER A 59 -3.78 -3.14 -1.35
N GLN A 60 -3.53 -4.00 -0.35
CA GLN A 60 -3.94 -3.76 1.04
C GLN A 60 -2.80 -3.16 1.87
N THR A 61 -1.58 -3.67 1.67
CA THR A 61 -0.39 -3.36 2.49
C THR A 61 0.73 -2.67 1.70
N GLY A 62 0.45 -2.25 0.45
CA GLY A 62 1.36 -1.49 -0.41
C GLY A 62 2.30 -2.31 -1.30
N THR A 63 2.41 -3.64 -1.14
CA THR A 63 3.35 -4.45 -1.94
C THR A 63 3.03 -4.44 -3.44
N ALA A 64 1.74 -4.54 -3.81
CA ALA A 64 1.33 -4.50 -5.23
C ALA A 64 1.58 -3.13 -5.87
N GLU A 65 1.36 -2.05 -5.12
CA GLU A 65 1.69 -0.69 -5.55
C GLU A 65 3.20 -0.53 -5.78
N GLU A 66 4.02 -1.03 -4.86
CA GLU A 66 5.46 -0.99 -4.99
C GLU A 66 5.92 -1.70 -6.28
N TYR A 67 5.36 -2.88 -6.55
CA TYR A 67 5.66 -3.64 -7.77
C TYR A 67 5.20 -2.90 -9.03
N ALA A 68 4.06 -2.22 -8.98
CA ALA A 68 3.57 -1.37 -10.07
C ALA A 68 4.51 -0.20 -10.37
N ARG A 69 4.96 0.52 -9.33
CA ARG A 69 5.92 1.62 -9.46
C ARG A 69 7.29 1.12 -9.91
N ARG A 70 7.75 -0.05 -9.45
CA ARG A 70 8.98 -0.70 -9.92
C ARG A 70 8.87 -1.05 -11.40
N LEU A 71 7.78 -1.66 -11.84
CA LEU A 71 7.56 -2.00 -13.24
C LEU A 71 7.56 -0.76 -14.12
N ALA A 72 6.88 0.32 -13.70
CA ALA A 72 6.89 1.61 -14.40
C ALA A 72 8.30 2.16 -14.61
N ARG A 73 9.14 2.14 -13.55
CA ARG A 73 10.54 2.59 -13.65
C ARG A 73 11.33 1.73 -14.63
N ASN A 74 11.23 0.40 -14.52
CA ASN A 74 11.93 -0.51 -15.44
C ASN A 74 11.54 -0.28 -16.90
N LEU A 75 10.26 -0.06 -17.19
CA LEU A 75 9.78 0.26 -18.54
C LEU A 75 10.40 1.56 -19.09
N TYR A 76 10.58 2.56 -18.24
CA TYR A 76 11.22 3.81 -18.62
C TYR A 76 12.74 3.66 -18.79
N ASP A 77 13.41 2.99 -17.85
CA ASP A 77 14.87 2.86 -17.84
C ASP A 77 15.38 1.96 -18.99
N ASP A 78 14.71 0.84 -19.24
CA ASP A 78 15.13 -0.14 -20.24
C ASP A 78 14.60 0.16 -21.65
N TYR A 79 13.49 0.89 -21.80
CA TYR A 79 12.81 1.05 -23.09
C TYR A 79 12.29 2.46 -23.39
N SER A 80 12.48 3.42 -22.49
CA SER A 80 11.91 4.78 -22.57
C SER A 80 10.39 4.76 -22.78
N ILE A 81 9.69 3.80 -22.15
CA ILE A 81 8.24 3.70 -22.14
C ILE A 81 7.72 4.42 -20.91
N SER A 82 6.86 5.43 -21.11
CA SER A 82 6.19 6.11 -20.00
C SER A 82 4.99 5.27 -19.56
N ALA A 83 4.97 4.94 -18.27
CA ALA A 83 3.89 4.22 -17.64
C ALA A 83 3.13 5.13 -16.68
N GLU A 84 1.81 5.13 -16.74
CA GLU A 84 0.99 5.75 -15.70
C GLU A 84 0.62 4.71 -14.66
N VAL A 85 0.84 5.02 -13.38
CA VAL A 85 0.54 4.12 -12.26
C VAL A 85 -0.65 4.68 -11.51
N MET A 86 -1.66 3.84 -11.27
CA MET A 86 -2.91 4.23 -10.63
C MET A 86 -3.45 3.13 -9.72
N ASP A 87 -4.04 3.55 -8.60
CA ASP A 87 -4.85 2.67 -7.76
C ASP A 87 -6.14 2.31 -8.50
N ILE A 88 -6.51 1.04 -8.47
CA ILE A 88 -7.75 0.53 -9.03
C ILE A 88 -9.00 1.14 -8.37
N GLU A 89 -8.92 1.63 -7.12
CA GLU A 89 -10.03 2.33 -6.46
C GLU A 89 -10.47 3.60 -7.22
N ASN A 90 -9.56 4.21 -7.97
CA ASN A 90 -9.84 5.41 -8.77
C ASN A 90 -10.41 5.08 -10.15
N LEU A 91 -10.68 3.82 -10.45
CA LEU A 91 -11.20 3.35 -11.74
C LEU A 91 -12.53 2.65 -11.58
N ASP A 92 -13.36 2.81 -12.60
CA ASP A 92 -14.59 2.04 -12.76
C ASP A 92 -14.38 1.01 -13.89
N ALA A 93 -15.11 -0.12 -13.89
CA ALA A 93 -14.95 -1.14 -14.93
C ALA A 93 -15.31 -0.62 -16.35
N SER A 94 -16.12 0.43 -16.43
CA SER A 94 -16.42 1.17 -17.67
C SER A 94 -15.17 1.76 -18.31
N SER A 95 -14.15 2.12 -17.53
CA SER A 95 -12.89 2.67 -18.02
C SER A 95 -12.16 1.69 -18.96
N LEU A 96 -12.32 0.37 -18.78
CA LEU A 96 -11.75 -0.63 -19.70
C LEU A 96 -12.39 -0.57 -21.09
N HIS A 97 -13.69 -0.25 -21.16
CA HIS A 97 -14.40 -0.10 -22.43
C HIS A 97 -13.89 1.13 -23.20
N GLU A 98 -13.55 2.21 -22.50
CA GLU A 98 -12.95 3.41 -23.11
C GLU A 98 -11.59 3.08 -23.75
N VAL A 99 -10.75 2.34 -23.03
CA VAL A 99 -9.45 1.86 -23.54
C VAL A 99 -9.66 0.96 -24.76
N ALA A 100 -10.55 -0.03 -24.68
CA ALA A 100 -10.85 -0.94 -25.79
C ALA A 100 -11.41 -0.20 -27.02
N ALA A 101 -12.33 0.75 -26.83
CA ALA A 101 -12.90 1.56 -27.90
C ALA A 101 -11.83 2.40 -28.59
N LYS A 102 -10.89 2.98 -27.82
CA LYS A 102 -9.77 3.75 -28.36
C LYS A 102 -8.78 2.88 -29.14
N ASN A 103 -8.42 1.71 -28.61
CA ASN A 103 -7.58 0.73 -29.29
C ASN A 103 -8.23 0.23 -30.60
N SER A 104 -9.56 0.17 -30.66
CA SER A 104 -10.28 -0.21 -31.88
C SER A 104 -10.25 0.89 -32.95
N ARG A 105 -10.26 2.17 -32.56
CA ARG A 105 -10.33 3.32 -33.48
C ARG A 105 -8.96 3.82 -33.93
N THR A 106 -7.91 3.50 -33.19
CA THR A 106 -6.56 4.03 -33.44
C THR A 106 -5.57 2.90 -33.66
N ALA A 107 -4.51 3.16 -34.42
CA ALA A 107 -3.38 2.23 -34.51
C ALA A 107 -2.53 2.18 -33.23
N ARG A 108 -2.88 3.00 -32.21
CA ARG A 108 -2.23 3.07 -30.91
C ARG A 108 -2.77 1.95 -30.03
N ARG A 109 -1.85 1.15 -29.48
CA ARG A 109 -2.19 0.02 -28.61
C ARG A 109 -1.87 0.41 -27.18
N VAL A 110 -2.86 0.97 -26.49
CA VAL A 110 -2.75 1.18 -25.04
C VAL A 110 -2.78 -0.20 -24.38
N LEU A 111 -1.75 -0.48 -23.59
CA LEU A 111 -1.64 -1.72 -22.81
C LEU A 111 -2.05 -1.43 -21.36
N VAL A 112 -2.80 -2.33 -20.74
CA VAL A 112 -3.12 -2.24 -19.30
C VAL A 112 -2.38 -3.34 -18.55
N CYS A 113 -1.77 -3.02 -17.41
CA CYS A 113 -1.12 -3.98 -16.52
C CYS A 113 -1.89 -4.03 -15.22
N PHE A 114 -2.28 -5.23 -14.77
CA PHE A 114 -2.93 -5.42 -13.48
C PHE A 114 -1.98 -6.11 -12.52
N ILE A 115 -1.75 -5.48 -11.37
CA ILE A 115 -0.97 -6.05 -10.27
C ILE A 115 -1.89 -6.13 -9.04
N LEU A 116 -2.45 -7.30 -8.78
CA LEU A 116 -3.53 -7.46 -7.80
C LEU A 116 -3.12 -8.41 -6.68
N ALA A 117 -3.29 -7.96 -5.43
CA ALA A 117 -3.17 -8.84 -4.27
C ALA A 117 -4.47 -9.60 -4.00
N THR A 118 -4.35 -10.81 -3.48
CA THR A 118 -5.46 -11.59 -2.92
C THR A 118 -5.48 -11.43 -1.41
N TYR A 119 -6.65 -11.21 -0.81
CA TYR A 119 -6.82 -11.04 0.63
C TYR A 119 -7.89 -11.98 1.19
N GLY A 120 -8.00 -12.06 2.52
CA GLY A 120 -9.01 -12.88 3.21
C GLY A 120 -9.04 -14.33 2.73
N ASP A 121 -10.24 -14.85 2.49
CA ASP A 121 -10.46 -16.15 1.87
C ASP A 121 -10.68 -16.00 0.36
N GLY A 122 -9.65 -15.54 -0.35
CA GLY A 122 -9.66 -15.34 -1.81
C GLY A 122 -10.40 -14.09 -2.29
N GLU A 123 -10.63 -13.14 -1.41
CA GLU A 123 -11.34 -11.90 -1.68
C GLU A 123 -10.42 -10.84 -2.33
N PRO A 124 -11.00 -9.87 -3.07
CA PRO A 124 -10.27 -8.68 -3.51
C PRO A 124 -9.73 -7.89 -2.32
N THR A 125 -8.68 -7.09 -2.54
CA THR A 125 -8.35 -5.99 -1.62
C THR A 125 -9.51 -4.99 -1.59
N ASP A 126 -9.61 -4.20 -0.53
CA ASP A 126 -10.69 -3.21 -0.38
C ASP A 126 -10.75 -2.27 -1.59
N SER A 127 -9.58 -1.81 -2.06
CA SER A 127 -9.45 -0.98 -3.26
C SER A 127 -9.96 -1.65 -4.54
N THR A 128 -9.82 -2.98 -4.64
CA THR A 128 -10.22 -3.77 -5.83
C THR A 128 -11.69 -4.19 -5.79
N ALA A 129 -12.35 -4.15 -4.63
CA ALA A 129 -13.65 -4.76 -4.42
C ALA A 129 -14.73 -4.20 -5.35
N SER A 130 -14.88 -2.86 -5.42
CA SER A 130 -15.88 -2.22 -6.28
C SER A 130 -15.67 -2.56 -7.76
N PHE A 131 -14.43 -2.43 -8.23
CA PHE A 131 -14.08 -2.71 -9.63
C PHE A 131 -14.36 -4.17 -10.00
N TYR A 132 -14.00 -5.11 -9.13
CA TYR A 132 -14.21 -6.52 -9.38
C TYR A 132 -15.70 -6.89 -9.40
N GLN A 133 -16.51 -6.30 -8.51
CA GLN A 133 -17.97 -6.49 -8.52
C GLN A 133 -18.57 -6.00 -9.84
N ASP A 134 -18.18 -4.82 -10.31
CA ASP A 134 -18.65 -4.29 -11.58
C ASP A 134 -18.24 -5.19 -12.75
N LEU A 135 -16.98 -5.64 -12.79
CA LEU A 135 -16.47 -6.54 -13.83
C LEU A 135 -17.21 -7.89 -13.84
N ALA A 136 -17.46 -8.46 -12.66
CA ALA A 136 -18.15 -9.73 -12.51
C ALA A 136 -19.66 -9.64 -12.82
N ALA A 137 -20.26 -8.45 -12.70
CA ALA A 137 -21.66 -8.20 -13.02
C ALA A 137 -21.93 -8.07 -14.53
N ILE A 138 -20.90 -7.90 -15.36
CA ILE A 138 -21.04 -7.84 -16.82
C ILE A 138 -21.48 -9.22 -17.32
N LYS A 139 -22.76 -9.33 -17.68
CA LYS A 139 -23.34 -10.55 -18.25
C LYS A 139 -23.13 -10.56 -19.75
N THR A 140 -22.67 -11.69 -20.27
CA THR A 140 -22.76 -11.98 -21.70
C THR A 140 -24.23 -12.28 -22.03
N GLU A 141 -24.89 -11.44 -22.81
CA GLU A 141 -26.24 -11.78 -23.30
C GLU A 141 -26.19 -13.07 -24.14
N ASP A 142 -27.28 -13.84 -24.07
CA ASP A 142 -27.38 -15.25 -24.47
C ASP A 142 -26.72 -15.60 -25.81
N GLY A 143 -25.60 -16.34 -25.76
CA GLY A 143 -25.08 -17.13 -26.89
C GLY A 143 -24.18 -16.40 -27.89
N GLU A 144 -24.07 -15.08 -27.85
CA GLU A 144 -22.97 -14.34 -28.45
C GLU A 144 -22.06 -13.86 -27.31
N GLY A 145 -20.81 -14.34 -27.27
CA GLY A 145 -19.87 -13.89 -26.25
C GLY A 145 -19.82 -12.36 -26.22
N ASP A 146 -19.92 -11.75 -25.03
CA ASP A 146 -19.71 -10.30 -24.91
C ASP A 146 -18.23 -10.02 -25.14
N PHE A 147 -17.86 -9.73 -26.38
CA PHE A 147 -16.49 -9.38 -26.77
C PHE A 147 -16.24 -7.87 -26.67
N SER A 148 -16.92 -7.20 -25.72
CA SER A 148 -16.82 -5.76 -25.46
C SER A 148 -15.37 -5.28 -25.27
N LEU A 149 -14.48 -6.15 -24.78
CA LEU A 149 -13.06 -5.85 -24.55
C LEU A 149 -12.11 -6.45 -25.60
N ARG A 150 -12.58 -6.86 -26.80
CA ARG A 150 -11.74 -7.51 -27.84
C ARG A 150 -10.47 -6.78 -28.26
N ALA A 151 -10.46 -5.45 -28.12
CA ALA A 151 -9.32 -4.60 -28.48
C ALA A 151 -8.47 -4.21 -27.26
N LEU A 152 -8.82 -4.70 -26.08
CA LEU A 152 -8.03 -4.55 -24.87
C LEU A 152 -6.91 -5.59 -24.88
N HIS A 153 -5.67 -5.12 -24.78
CA HIS A 153 -4.53 -5.96 -24.47
C HIS A 153 -4.12 -5.69 -23.03
N TYR A 154 -3.73 -6.75 -22.31
CA TYR A 154 -3.29 -6.58 -20.93
C TYR A 154 -2.19 -7.56 -20.52
N ILE A 155 -1.52 -7.26 -19.41
CA ILE A 155 -0.63 -8.16 -18.67
C ILE A 155 -1.12 -8.24 -17.22
N ALA A 156 -0.81 -9.32 -16.51
CA ALA A 156 -1.35 -9.57 -15.18
C ALA A 156 -0.33 -10.25 -14.27
N PHE A 157 -0.18 -9.73 -13.05
CA PHE A 157 0.61 -10.32 -11.97
C PHE A 157 -0.22 -10.36 -10.68
N GLY A 158 -0.25 -11.52 -10.03
CA GLY A 158 -0.92 -11.70 -8.74
C GLY A 158 0.06 -11.78 -7.59
N LEU A 159 -0.33 -11.21 -6.46
CA LEU A 159 0.33 -11.42 -5.17
C LEU A 159 -0.56 -12.32 -4.32
N GLY A 160 -0.03 -13.47 -3.91
CA GLY A 160 -0.75 -14.42 -3.08
C GLY A 160 0.19 -15.11 -2.09
N ASN A 161 -0.39 -16.02 -1.31
CA ASN A 161 0.34 -16.82 -0.33
C ASN A 161 -0.21 -18.24 -0.36
N SER A 162 0.64 -19.23 -0.69
CA SER A 162 0.24 -20.63 -0.85
C SER A 162 -0.12 -21.34 0.45
N THR A 163 0.11 -20.72 1.62
CA THR A 163 -0.40 -21.23 2.90
C THR A 163 -1.92 -21.05 3.03
N TYR A 164 -2.53 -20.21 2.18
CA TYR A 164 -3.98 -20.03 2.11
C TYR A 164 -4.56 -20.91 1.00
N GLU A 165 -5.76 -21.46 1.23
CA GLU A 165 -6.42 -22.37 0.28
C GLU A 165 -6.64 -21.70 -1.09
N LYS A 166 -7.06 -20.43 -1.08
CA LYS A 166 -7.34 -19.65 -2.30
C LYS A 166 -6.12 -18.86 -2.80
N PHE A 167 -5.02 -19.58 -3.02
CA PHE A 167 -3.77 -19.02 -3.56
C PHE A 167 -3.98 -18.28 -4.89
N ASN A 168 -3.64 -16.98 -4.93
CA ASN A 168 -3.75 -16.10 -6.10
C ASN A 168 -5.14 -16.06 -6.75
N PHE A 169 -6.20 -16.40 -5.99
CA PHE A 169 -7.55 -16.56 -6.54
C PHE A 169 -8.06 -15.29 -7.22
N MET A 170 -7.71 -14.11 -6.70
CA MET A 170 -8.18 -12.85 -7.29
C MET A 170 -7.62 -12.60 -8.68
N ILE A 171 -6.30 -12.71 -8.87
CA ILE A 171 -5.73 -12.49 -10.22
C ILE A 171 -6.22 -13.55 -11.19
N ARG A 172 -6.43 -14.79 -10.74
CA ARG A 172 -6.92 -15.90 -11.56
C ARG A 172 -8.33 -15.63 -12.05
N SER A 173 -9.22 -15.30 -11.13
CA SER A 173 -10.61 -14.98 -11.43
C SER A 173 -10.71 -13.74 -12.31
N PHE A 174 -9.98 -12.68 -11.98
CA PHE A 174 -9.95 -11.44 -12.76
C PHE A 174 -9.51 -11.67 -14.21
N ASP A 175 -8.44 -12.43 -14.39
CA ASP A 175 -7.90 -12.82 -15.69
C ASP A 175 -8.85 -13.70 -16.51
N GLU A 176 -9.59 -14.60 -15.87
CA GLU A 176 -10.64 -15.39 -16.53
C GLU A 176 -11.81 -14.52 -17.00
N HIS A 177 -12.24 -13.54 -16.18
CA HIS A 177 -13.30 -12.60 -16.56
C HIS A 177 -12.89 -11.72 -17.73
N LEU A 178 -11.67 -11.17 -17.73
CA LEU A 178 -11.16 -10.36 -18.85
C LEU A 178 -11.10 -11.16 -20.16
N GLN A 179 -10.59 -12.40 -20.12
CA GLN A 179 -10.54 -13.26 -21.31
C GLN A 179 -11.95 -13.62 -21.81
N ARG A 180 -12.90 -13.87 -20.89
CA ARG A 180 -14.31 -14.10 -21.25
C ARG A 180 -14.92 -12.91 -21.98
N LEU A 181 -14.53 -11.69 -21.62
CA LEU A 181 -14.95 -10.45 -22.28
C LEU A 181 -14.19 -10.13 -23.58
N GLY A 182 -13.33 -11.05 -24.03
CA GLY A 182 -12.57 -10.94 -25.28
C GLY A 182 -11.22 -10.22 -25.16
N ALA A 183 -10.82 -9.76 -23.98
CA ALA A 183 -9.51 -9.13 -23.80
C ALA A 183 -8.38 -10.14 -24.06
N THR A 184 -7.28 -9.68 -24.64
CA THR A 184 -6.12 -10.53 -24.99
C THR A 184 -4.99 -10.29 -24.01
N ARG A 185 -4.62 -11.32 -23.23
CA ARG A 185 -3.43 -11.27 -22.38
C ARG A 185 -2.16 -11.40 -23.22
N LEU A 186 -1.17 -10.56 -22.95
CA LEU A 186 0.20 -10.75 -23.42
C LEU A 186 0.97 -11.57 -22.38
N GLY A 187 1.59 -12.66 -22.81
CA GLY A 187 2.39 -13.51 -21.94
C GLY A 187 1.60 -14.34 -20.94
N ALA A 188 2.35 -14.91 -20.01
CA ALA A 188 1.82 -15.64 -18.87
C ALA A 188 1.30 -14.67 -17.80
N ARG A 189 0.20 -15.06 -17.14
CA ARG A 189 -0.20 -14.45 -15.88
C ARG A 189 0.85 -14.83 -14.82
N GLY A 190 1.49 -13.85 -14.22
CA GLY A 190 2.42 -14.09 -13.12
C GLY A 190 1.69 -14.31 -11.80
N GLU A 191 2.24 -15.16 -10.95
CA GLU A 191 1.69 -15.49 -9.63
C GLU A 191 2.86 -15.56 -8.65
N GLY A 192 2.93 -14.58 -7.74
CA GLY A 192 3.94 -14.55 -6.69
C GLY A 192 3.46 -15.21 -5.41
N ASP A 193 4.39 -15.82 -4.67
CA ASP A 193 4.10 -16.55 -3.44
C ASP A 193 4.84 -16.00 -2.21
N ASP A 194 4.11 -15.35 -1.32
CA ASP A 194 4.64 -14.86 -0.05
C ASP A 194 4.79 -15.97 1.01
N GLY A 195 4.06 -17.09 0.88
CA GLY A 195 4.10 -18.22 1.80
C GLY A 195 5.43 -18.95 1.81
N LEU A 196 6.06 -19.04 0.62
CA LEU A 196 7.41 -19.56 0.46
C LEU A 196 8.48 -18.47 0.62
N GLY A 197 8.07 -17.21 0.82
CA GLY A 197 8.96 -16.05 0.84
C GLY A 197 9.65 -15.78 -0.48
N THR A 198 9.09 -16.26 -1.61
CA THR A 198 9.66 -16.11 -2.96
C THR A 198 9.03 -14.98 -3.77
N LEU A 199 7.99 -14.32 -3.25
CA LEU A 199 7.22 -13.25 -3.89
C LEU A 199 8.04 -12.29 -4.77
N ASP A 200 9.16 -11.76 -4.25
CA ASP A 200 10.02 -10.83 -5.00
C ASP A 200 10.76 -11.51 -6.16
N GLU A 201 11.25 -12.74 -5.96
CA GLU A 201 11.91 -13.51 -7.02
C GLU A 201 10.93 -13.96 -8.11
N ASP A 202 9.70 -14.30 -7.74
CA ASP A 202 8.63 -14.66 -8.67
C ASP A 202 8.24 -13.45 -9.53
N PHE A 203 8.15 -12.27 -8.91
CA PHE A 203 7.95 -11.00 -9.62
C PHE A 203 9.11 -10.70 -10.58
N LEU A 204 10.36 -10.87 -10.15
CA LEU A 204 11.53 -10.60 -11.00
C LEU A 204 11.60 -11.54 -12.21
N ALA A 205 11.28 -12.83 -12.02
CA ALA A 205 11.20 -13.79 -13.11
C ALA A 205 10.13 -13.37 -14.13
N TRP A 206 8.90 -13.14 -13.67
CA TRP A 206 7.78 -12.70 -14.51
C TRP A 206 8.08 -11.38 -15.23
N LYS A 207 8.62 -10.40 -14.51
CA LYS A 207 8.98 -9.07 -15.04
C LYS A 207 9.96 -9.20 -16.19
N SER A 208 10.99 -10.02 -16.04
CA SER A 208 12.06 -10.15 -17.05
C SER A 208 11.54 -10.65 -18.40
N GLU A 209 10.59 -11.59 -18.39
CA GLU A 209 9.94 -12.11 -19.60
C GLU A 209 8.93 -11.10 -20.16
N THR A 210 8.11 -10.53 -19.28
CA THR A 210 7.03 -9.61 -19.65
C THR A 210 7.55 -8.33 -20.26
N LEU A 211 8.66 -7.76 -19.77
CA LEU A 211 9.27 -6.56 -20.34
C LEU A 211 9.66 -6.76 -21.82
N VAL A 212 10.16 -7.95 -22.19
CA VAL A 212 10.53 -8.27 -23.57
C VAL A 212 9.30 -8.32 -24.47
N GLU A 213 8.21 -8.91 -23.99
CA GLU A 213 6.95 -8.99 -24.71
C GLU A 213 6.28 -7.62 -24.88
N VAL A 214 6.25 -6.82 -23.81
CA VAL A 214 5.72 -5.46 -23.83
C VAL A 214 6.50 -4.58 -24.81
N ALA A 215 7.83 -4.63 -24.75
CA ALA A 215 8.68 -3.88 -25.68
C ALA A 215 8.43 -4.28 -27.13
N SER A 216 8.27 -5.58 -27.40
CA SER A 216 7.94 -6.11 -28.73
C SER A 216 6.56 -5.64 -29.19
N HIS A 217 5.55 -5.68 -28.31
CA HIS A 217 4.18 -5.26 -28.61
C HIS A 217 4.09 -3.76 -28.93
N LEU A 218 4.78 -2.93 -28.15
CA LEU A 218 4.83 -1.47 -28.31
C LEU A 218 5.88 -1.02 -29.33
N ARG A 219 6.61 -1.95 -29.96
CA ARG A 219 7.71 -1.68 -30.91
C ARG A 219 8.75 -0.72 -30.32
N ALA A 220 8.99 -0.83 -29.02
CA ALA A 220 10.02 -0.09 -28.31
C ALA A 220 11.38 -0.76 -28.52
N LYS A 221 12.42 0.07 -28.70
CA LYS A 221 13.80 -0.41 -28.71
C LYS A 221 14.35 -0.31 -27.31
N LYS A 222 15.23 -1.24 -26.94
CA LYS A 222 15.96 -1.15 -25.69
C LYS A 222 16.76 0.16 -25.66
N SER A 223 16.50 1.01 -24.68
CA SER A 223 17.35 2.13 -24.32
C SER A 223 18.24 1.72 -23.16
N HIS A 224 19.44 2.30 -23.10
CA HIS A 224 20.24 2.27 -21.89
C HIS A 224 20.17 3.67 -21.31
N ASN A 225 19.04 3.98 -20.66
CA ASN A 225 18.99 5.19 -19.86
C ASN A 225 19.81 4.89 -18.60
N ASN A 226 20.83 5.69 -18.34
CA ASN A 226 21.45 5.68 -17.03
C ASN A 226 20.38 6.13 -16.03
N PHE A 227 20.19 5.33 -14.98
CA PHE A 227 19.25 5.65 -13.92
C PHE A 227 19.49 7.08 -13.42
N ALA A 228 18.44 7.91 -13.43
CA ALA A 228 18.47 9.26 -12.91
C ALA A 228 17.42 9.39 -11.82
N SER A 229 17.81 9.98 -10.68
CA SER A 229 16.84 10.34 -9.64
C SER A 229 15.68 11.14 -10.26
N PRO A 230 14.42 10.73 -10.03
CA PRO A 230 13.26 11.49 -10.46
C PRO A 230 12.99 12.72 -9.56
N TYR A 231 13.78 12.89 -8.50
CA TYR A 231 13.66 13.98 -7.55
C TYR A 231 14.86 14.92 -7.59
N ASN A 232 14.60 16.20 -7.38
CA ASN A 232 15.59 17.20 -7.00
C ASN A 232 15.60 17.34 -5.48
N ILE A 233 16.77 17.15 -4.86
CA ILE A 233 16.97 17.33 -3.41
C ILE A 233 17.87 18.56 -3.20
N VAL A 234 17.37 19.55 -2.46
CA VAL A 234 18.07 20.82 -2.25
C VAL A 234 18.21 21.08 -0.76
N GLU A 235 19.45 21.17 -0.26
CA GLU A 235 19.75 21.60 1.11
C GLU A 235 19.33 23.07 1.32
N LYS A 236 18.74 23.35 2.48
CA LYS A 236 18.23 24.67 2.88
C LYS A 236 19.01 25.17 4.10
N PRO A 237 20.22 25.74 3.90
CA PRO A 237 21.09 26.14 5.02
C PRO A 237 20.50 27.26 5.88
N ASP A 238 19.54 28.02 5.36
CA ASP A 238 18.83 29.08 6.09
C ASP A 238 17.76 28.55 7.07
N LEU A 239 17.47 27.24 7.02
CA LEU A 239 16.48 26.59 7.87
C LEU A 239 17.16 25.60 8.83
N THR A 240 16.61 25.52 10.04
CA THR A 240 17.00 24.56 11.09
C THR A 240 15.79 23.71 11.48
N ILE A 241 16.01 22.68 12.31
CA ILE A 241 14.93 21.86 12.88
C ILE A 241 13.89 22.69 13.67
N ASP A 242 14.29 23.82 14.25
CA ASP A 242 13.40 24.70 15.01
C ASP A 242 12.63 25.69 14.13
N SER A 243 12.89 25.70 12.82
CA SER A 243 12.25 26.62 11.90
C SER A 243 10.79 26.24 11.64
N ASN A 244 9.90 27.23 11.65
CA ASN A 244 8.48 27.02 11.36
C ASN A 244 8.28 26.42 9.96
N GLY A 245 7.46 25.37 9.87
CA GLY A 245 7.14 24.70 8.61
C GLY A 245 8.10 23.58 8.22
N VAL A 246 9.13 23.31 9.02
CA VAL A 246 9.96 22.11 8.86
C VAL A 246 9.23 20.89 9.43
N PHE A 247 9.01 19.89 8.60
CA PHE A 247 8.39 18.63 9.01
C PHE A 247 9.41 17.75 9.74
N LEU A 248 9.08 17.33 10.97
CA LEU A 248 9.92 16.48 11.83
C LEU A 248 9.23 15.19 12.26
N GLY A 249 8.27 14.70 11.46
CA GLY A 249 7.51 13.47 11.76
C GLY A 249 6.21 13.71 12.54
N GLY A 250 6.06 14.86 13.19
CA GLY A 250 4.80 15.25 13.82
C GLY A 250 3.68 15.41 12.77
N ARG A 251 2.64 14.57 12.85
CA ARG A 251 1.41 14.80 12.07
C ARG A 251 0.71 16.03 12.64
N LYS A 252 0.05 16.82 11.78
CA LYS A 252 -0.74 17.98 12.22
C LYS A 252 -1.69 17.52 13.32
N ALA A 253 -1.51 18.03 14.54
CA ALA A 253 -2.40 17.72 15.65
C ALA A 253 -3.83 18.04 15.19
N ALA A 254 -4.70 17.04 15.21
CA ALA A 254 -6.10 17.24 14.87
C ALA A 254 -6.64 18.37 15.77
N GLN A 255 -7.25 19.38 15.14
CA GLN A 255 -7.60 20.61 15.83
C GLN A 255 -8.58 20.30 16.97
N LEU A 256 -8.17 20.65 18.19
CA LEU A 256 -9.05 20.64 19.35
C LEU A 256 -10.20 21.61 19.07
N LYS A 257 -11.44 21.11 19.08
CA LYS A 257 -12.61 21.98 19.11
C LYS A 257 -12.69 22.67 20.49
N ARG A 258 -13.50 23.72 20.58
CA ARG A 258 -13.66 24.52 21.81
C ARG A 258 -14.14 23.71 23.02
N ASP A 259 -14.69 22.52 22.81
CA ASP A 259 -15.17 21.57 23.83
C ASP A 259 -14.09 20.57 24.28
N GLY A 260 -12.85 20.69 23.79
CA GLY A 260 -11.75 19.78 24.13
C GLY A 260 -11.81 18.42 23.42
N ARG A 261 -12.77 18.20 22.51
CA ARG A 261 -12.87 16.99 21.69
C ARG A 261 -12.13 17.15 20.37
N ILE A 262 -11.49 16.08 19.95
CA ILE A 262 -10.82 15.96 18.66
C ILE A 262 -11.81 15.30 17.71
N VAL A 263 -12.29 16.05 16.72
CA VAL A 263 -13.22 15.52 15.72
C VAL A 263 -12.57 15.53 14.36
N SER A 264 -12.45 14.35 13.77
CA SER A 264 -11.89 14.15 12.43
C SER A 264 -12.46 12.90 11.78
N PRO A 265 -12.57 12.83 10.44
CA PRO A 265 -12.63 11.56 9.77
C PRO A 265 -11.26 10.90 9.95
N PHE A 266 -11.18 9.91 10.84
CA PHE A 266 -9.95 9.17 11.07
C PHE A 266 -9.85 8.02 10.08
N ASN A 267 -8.73 7.93 9.39
CA ASN A 267 -8.43 6.90 8.41
C ASN A 267 -6.90 6.81 8.22
N GLY A 268 -6.42 6.02 7.25
CA GLY A 268 -4.99 5.95 6.93
C GLY A 268 -4.34 7.33 6.67
N LYS A 269 -5.03 8.24 5.98
CA LYS A 269 -4.49 9.58 5.66
C LYS A 269 -4.49 10.51 6.87
N ASN A 270 -5.47 10.38 7.76
CA ASN A 270 -5.69 11.24 8.91
C ASN A 270 -5.77 10.43 10.21
N THR A 271 -4.62 10.15 10.82
CA THR A 271 -4.57 9.32 12.03
C THR A 271 -4.65 10.12 13.32
N TYR A 272 -5.02 9.44 14.39
CA TYR A 272 -4.97 9.96 15.73
C TYR A 272 -3.66 9.58 16.45
N LEU A 273 -3.02 10.54 17.11
CA LEU A 273 -1.94 10.29 18.07
C LEU A 273 -2.55 9.85 19.40
N ALA A 274 -2.91 8.57 19.51
CA ALA A 274 -3.57 8.01 20.68
C ALA A 274 -2.57 7.82 21.84
N PRO A 275 -2.82 8.40 23.02
CA PRO A 275 -2.01 8.14 24.21
C PRO A 275 -2.10 6.66 24.62
N LEU A 276 -0.97 6.11 25.06
CA LEU A 276 -0.91 4.81 25.70
C LEU A 276 -1.47 4.95 27.13
N SER A 277 -2.61 4.34 27.43
CA SER A 277 -3.15 4.33 28.79
C SER A 277 -2.57 3.20 29.63
N TYR A 278 -2.19 2.09 28.98
CA TYR A 278 -1.68 0.91 29.66
C TYR A 278 -0.78 0.07 28.74
N SER A 279 0.22 -0.59 29.34
CA SER A 279 1.08 -1.58 28.68
C SER A 279 1.50 -2.66 29.66
N LYS A 280 1.40 -3.93 29.26
CA LYS A 280 1.78 -5.08 30.09
C LYS A 280 2.37 -6.21 29.25
N GLN A 281 3.50 -6.74 29.71
CA GLN A 281 4.04 -8.01 29.22
C GLN A 281 3.12 -9.16 29.63
N LEU A 282 2.63 -9.92 28.64
CA LEU A 282 1.76 -11.07 28.83
C LEU A 282 2.56 -12.37 29.03
N PHE A 283 3.69 -12.51 28.36
CA PHE A 283 4.53 -13.71 28.48
C PHE A 283 5.46 -13.62 29.69
N ALA A 284 5.79 -14.78 30.26
CA ALA A 284 6.75 -14.86 31.33
C ALA A 284 8.14 -14.40 30.83
N PRO A 285 8.98 -13.78 31.68
CA PRO A 285 10.33 -13.36 31.29
C PRO A 285 11.25 -14.50 30.84
N THR A 286 10.88 -15.75 31.12
CA THR A 286 11.60 -16.95 30.70
C THR A 286 11.26 -17.41 29.29
N CYS A 287 10.21 -16.83 28.68
CA CYS A 287 9.86 -17.14 27.29
C CYS A 287 10.90 -16.53 26.35
N ASP A 288 11.10 -17.19 25.21
CA ASP A 288 11.97 -16.75 24.11
C ASP A 288 11.31 -15.70 23.19
N ARG A 289 10.13 -15.20 23.58
CA ARG A 289 9.30 -14.25 22.84
C ARG A 289 8.66 -13.26 23.79
N ASP A 290 8.40 -12.08 23.26
CA ASP A 290 7.64 -11.04 23.92
C ASP A 290 6.23 -10.93 23.36
N CYS A 291 5.26 -10.63 24.23
CA CYS A 291 3.89 -10.33 23.84
C CYS A 291 3.35 -9.25 24.78
N LEU A 292 2.95 -8.12 24.20
CA LEU A 292 2.48 -6.95 24.94
C LEU A 292 0.97 -6.79 24.78
N HIS A 293 0.27 -6.63 25.91
CA HIS A 293 -1.08 -6.05 25.95
C HIS A 293 -0.95 -4.54 26.05
N ILE A 294 -1.65 -3.83 25.17
CA ILE A 294 -1.56 -2.38 25.03
C ILE A 294 -2.97 -1.80 24.97
N GLU A 295 -3.19 -0.69 25.68
CA GLU A 295 -4.45 0.06 25.63
C GLU A 295 -4.18 1.49 25.15
N PHE A 296 -5.03 1.95 24.24
CA PHE A 296 -4.98 3.30 23.66
C PHE A 296 -6.21 4.10 24.11
N ASP A 297 -5.98 5.30 24.67
CA ASP A 297 -7.07 6.19 25.06
C ASP A 297 -7.61 6.94 23.83
N ILE A 298 -8.86 6.65 23.47
CA ILE A 298 -9.59 7.34 22.39
C ILE A 298 -10.76 8.19 22.92
N SER A 299 -10.91 8.34 24.24
CA SER A 299 -12.07 8.98 24.89
C SER A 299 -12.33 10.44 24.48
N ARG A 300 -11.28 11.13 24.02
CA ARG A 300 -11.36 12.52 23.55
C ARG A 300 -11.67 12.65 22.06
N THR A 301 -11.95 11.55 21.38
CA THR A 301 -12.14 11.51 19.93
C THR A 301 -13.54 11.06 19.55
N ASN A 302 -13.88 11.17 18.26
CA ASN A 302 -15.04 10.51 17.66
C ASN A 302 -14.71 9.15 17.02
N LEU A 303 -13.58 8.52 17.38
CA LEU A 303 -13.27 7.17 16.94
C LEU A 303 -14.28 6.17 17.55
N THR A 304 -14.76 5.27 16.71
CA THR A 304 -15.62 4.15 17.09
C THR A 304 -15.03 2.88 16.52
N TYR A 305 -15.24 1.77 17.22
CA TYR A 305 -14.86 0.44 16.76
C TYR A 305 -15.85 -0.59 17.32
N GLU A 306 -15.95 -1.73 16.65
CA GLU A 306 -16.66 -2.92 17.09
C GLU A 306 -15.68 -4.04 17.45
N THR A 307 -16.13 -5.01 18.25
CA THR A 307 -15.31 -6.18 18.57
C THR A 307 -15.05 -6.98 17.30
N GLY A 308 -13.77 -7.18 16.96
CA GLY A 308 -13.35 -7.81 15.71
C GLY A 308 -12.72 -6.82 14.72
N ASP A 309 -12.87 -5.51 14.94
CA ASP A 309 -12.18 -4.49 14.14
C ASP A 309 -10.66 -4.54 14.33
N HIS A 310 -9.96 -4.01 13.34
CA HIS A 310 -8.51 -3.92 13.32
C HIS A 310 -8.02 -2.49 13.62
N LEU A 311 -6.87 -2.38 14.29
CA LEU A 311 -6.20 -1.10 14.54
C LEU A 311 -4.96 -0.96 13.64
N GLY A 312 -4.94 0.05 12.78
CA GLY A 312 -3.76 0.44 12.01
C GLY A 312 -2.79 1.28 12.86
N VAL A 313 -1.59 0.77 13.12
CA VAL A 313 -0.55 1.48 13.89
C VAL A 313 0.55 1.97 12.95
N TRP A 314 0.94 3.23 13.11
CA TRP A 314 1.99 3.85 12.30
C TRP A 314 3.34 3.71 13.00
N PRO A 315 4.27 2.91 12.46
CA PRO A 315 5.54 2.64 13.11
C PRO A 315 6.55 3.78 12.89
N THR A 316 7.63 3.73 13.64
CA THR A 316 8.84 4.52 13.42
C THR A 316 10.02 3.57 13.31
N ASN A 317 10.99 3.90 12.45
CA ASN A 317 12.18 3.06 12.34
C ASN A 317 13.04 3.14 13.62
N PRO A 318 13.69 2.03 14.03
CA PRO A 318 14.61 2.02 15.15
C PRO A 318 15.77 3.00 14.97
N ASP A 319 16.15 3.68 16.06
CA ASP A 319 17.28 4.64 16.06
C ASP A 319 18.56 4.04 15.48
N ALA A 320 18.87 2.82 15.87
CA ALA A 320 20.07 2.12 15.43
C ALA A 320 20.12 1.95 13.90
N GLU A 321 18.98 1.65 13.25
CA GLU A 321 18.92 1.45 11.81
C GLU A 321 18.88 2.77 11.04
N VAL A 322 18.25 3.82 11.60
CA VAL A 322 18.34 5.18 11.03
C VAL A 322 19.79 5.65 11.04
N GLN A 323 20.52 5.47 12.14
CA GLN A 323 21.93 5.84 12.24
C GLN A 323 22.81 5.02 11.29
N ARG A 324 22.57 3.70 11.22
CA ARG A 324 23.27 2.83 10.27
C ARG A 324 23.11 3.31 8.83
N MET A 325 21.88 3.67 8.46
CA MET A 325 21.57 4.17 7.12
C MET A 325 22.22 5.54 6.85
N LEU A 326 22.25 6.45 7.83
CA LEU A 326 22.96 7.72 7.69
C LEU A 326 24.47 7.51 7.47
N ILE A 327 25.10 6.59 8.20
CA ILE A 327 26.53 6.28 8.06
C ILE A 327 26.84 5.69 6.68
N ILE A 328 26.11 4.67 6.24
CA ILE A 328 26.44 4.02 4.96
C ILE A 328 26.26 4.96 3.76
N LEU A 329 25.35 5.95 3.88
CA LEU A 329 25.10 7.00 2.90
C LEU A 329 26.06 8.20 3.01
N GLY A 330 27.00 8.26 3.97
CA GLY A 330 27.86 9.42 4.15
C GLY A 330 27.14 10.67 4.68
N LEU A 331 26.05 10.47 5.41
CA LEU A 331 25.16 11.50 5.95
C LEU A 331 25.21 11.63 7.48
N SER A 332 26.17 10.98 8.16
CA SER A 332 26.25 10.99 9.64
C SER A 332 26.24 12.39 10.26
N SER A 333 26.93 13.35 9.65
CA SER A 333 26.98 14.75 10.12
C SER A 333 25.85 15.63 9.56
N LYS A 334 25.00 15.07 8.69
CA LYS A 334 23.94 15.77 7.96
C LYS A 334 22.54 15.31 8.32
N GLY A 335 22.37 14.44 9.32
CA GLY A 335 21.06 13.90 9.70
C GLY A 335 19.99 14.97 9.93
N ASP A 336 20.37 16.10 10.55
CA ASP A 336 19.48 17.23 10.86
C ASP A 336 19.50 18.35 9.81
N THR A 337 20.25 18.18 8.72
CA THR A 337 20.25 19.14 7.61
C THR A 337 18.87 19.19 6.96
N VAL A 338 18.30 20.39 6.89
CA VAL A 338 17.00 20.61 6.24
C VAL A 338 17.16 20.56 4.73
N ILE A 339 16.28 19.81 4.07
CA ILE A 339 16.20 19.63 2.63
C ILE A 339 14.78 19.91 2.14
N ALA A 340 14.66 20.34 0.89
CA ALA A 340 13.42 20.37 0.14
C ALA A 340 13.51 19.36 -1.02
N ILE A 341 12.42 18.64 -1.24
CA ILE A 341 12.29 17.64 -2.30
C ILE A 341 11.28 18.16 -3.31
N SER A 342 11.66 18.17 -4.59
CA SER A 342 10.73 18.46 -5.68
C SER A 342 10.84 17.40 -6.76
N GLU A 343 9.82 17.32 -7.59
CA GLU A 343 9.88 16.56 -8.83
C GLU A 343 10.97 17.15 -9.75
N LYS A 344 11.62 16.30 -10.54
CA LYS A 344 12.44 16.72 -11.67
C LYS A 344 11.55 16.90 -12.91
N ASP A 345 11.73 17.99 -13.64
CA ASP A 345 10.87 18.36 -14.78
C ASP A 345 10.62 17.18 -15.74
N GLY A 346 9.34 16.84 -15.91
CA GLY A 346 8.89 15.77 -16.81
C GLY A 346 9.13 14.34 -16.31
N SER A 347 9.49 14.15 -15.03
CA SER A 347 9.65 12.81 -14.45
C SER A 347 8.33 12.13 -14.07
N GLY A 348 7.25 12.90 -13.91
CA GLY A 348 5.94 12.42 -13.46
C GLY A 348 5.95 11.90 -12.01
N ALA A 349 6.98 12.23 -11.23
CA ALA A 349 7.18 11.65 -9.91
C ALA A 349 6.36 12.36 -8.82
N GLN A 350 5.58 11.58 -8.08
CA GLN A 350 4.85 12.10 -6.93
C GLN A 350 5.82 12.47 -5.80
N VAL A 351 5.74 13.72 -5.36
CA VAL A 351 6.49 14.23 -4.20
C VAL A 351 5.75 13.82 -2.92
N PHE A 352 6.39 12.96 -2.14
CA PHE A 352 5.82 12.33 -0.94
C PHE A 352 5.82 13.24 0.31
N ILE A 353 6.60 14.33 0.30
CA ILE A 353 6.64 15.36 1.34
C ILE A 353 6.81 16.72 0.66
N ALA A 354 5.82 17.60 0.80
CA ALA A 354 5.86 18.94 0.22
C ALA A 354 6.62 19.93 1.11
N GLU A 355 6.56 19.73 2.43
CA GLU A 355 7.25 20.56 3.41
C GLU A 355 8.78 20.28 3.42
N PRO A 356 9.62 21.31 3.68
CA PRO A 356 11.01 21.07 4.03
C PRO A 356 11.12 20.12 5.23
N THR A 357 12.09 19.21 5.22
CA THR A 357 12.28 18.19 6.26
C THR A 357 13.76 17.84 6.40
N THR A 358 14.14 16.90 7.27
CA THR A 358 15.52 16.46 7.43
C THR A 358 15.76 15.05 6.90
N TYR A 359 17.02 14.72 6.55
CA TYR A 359 17.40 13.37 6.16
C TYR A 359 16.99 12.33 7.22
N SER A 360 17.26 12.60 8.50
CA SER A 360 16.89 11.74 9.62
C SER A 360 15.38 11.55 9.72
N THR A 361 14.58 12.61 9.52
CA THR A 361 13.12 12.54 9.56
C THR A 361 12.56 11.62 8.47
N ILE A 362 13.08 11.70 7.24
CA ILE A 362 12.66 10.84 6.14
C ILE A 362 12.96 9.38 6.45
N LEU A 363 14.20 9.10 6.87
CA LEU A 363 14.63 7.74 7.22
C LEU A 363 13.85 7.17 8.40
N ARG A 364 13.41 8.01 9.33
CA ARG A 364 12.70 7.59 10.54
C ARG A 364 11.21 7.33 10.32
N TYR A 365 10.55 8.15 9.51
CA TYR A 365 9.08 8.20 9.46
C TYR A 365 8.48 7.93 8.08
N LYS A 366 9.28 7.85 7.01
CA LYS A 366 8.76 7.88 5.63
C LYS A 366 9.26 6.74 4.74
N LEU A 367 10.44 6.21 5.01
CA LEU A 367 11.03 5.10 4.24
C LEU A 367 11.02 3.80 5.04
N ASP A 368 10.73 2.69 4.37
CA ASP A 368 10.87 1.35 4.94
C ASP A 368 12.32 0.89 4.79
N ILE A 369 13.18 1.30 5.73
CA ILE A 369 14.62 1.00 5.70
C ILE A 369 14.96 -0.37 6.30
N CYS A 370 13.99 -1.00 6.98
CA CYS A 370 14.14 -2.30 7.64
C CYS A 370 13.61 -3.47 6.79
N GLY A 371 12.93 -3.17 5.67
CA GLY A 371 12.39 -4.17 4.75
C GLY A 371 13.46 -5.09 4.14
N LYS A 372 12.99 -6.24 3.64
CA LYS A 372 13.82 -7.20 2.90
C LYS A 372 14.42 -6.54 1.66
N VAL A 373 15.69 -6.79 1.41
CA VAL A 373 16.38 -6.28 0.21
C VAL A 373 15.95 -7.10 -1.01
N SER A 374 15.45 -6.42 -2.05
CA SER A 374 15.19 -7.04 -3.35
C SER A 374 16.50 -7.25 -4.11
N ARG A 375 16.67 -8.39 -4.78
CA ARG A 375 17.86 -8.67 -5.61
C ARG A 375 18.04 -7.67 -6.74
N GLU A 376 16.94 -7.10 -7.24
CA GLU A 376 16.92 -6.12 -8.33
C GLU A 376 17.84 -4.92 -8.08
N ILE A 377 17.93 -4.49 -6.83
CA ILE A 377 18.73 -3.32 -6.43
C ILE A 377 20.22 -3.50 -6.71
N CYS A 378 20.72 -4.75 -6.75
CA CYS A 378 22.14 -5.05 -6.93
C CYS A 378 22.66 -4.52 -8.28
N GLY A 379 21.82 -4.54 -9.33
CA GLY A 379 22.19 -4.00 -10.63
C GLY A 379 22.44 -2.48 -10.58
N ALA A 380 21.54 -1.75 -9.93
CA ALA A 380 21.70 -0.30 -9.75
C ALA A 380 22.89 0.04 -8.85
N LEU A 381 23.07 -0.71 -7.75
CA LEU A 381 24.19 -0.52 -6.83
C LEU A 381 25.56 -0.80 -7.47
N ALA A 382 25.63 -1.72 -8.43
CA ALA A 382 26.86 -2.00 -9.14
C ALA A 382 27.40 -0.78 -9.90
N GLU A 383 26.51 0.05 -10.47
CA GLU A 383 26.93 1.27 -11.18
C GLU A 383 27.45 2.38 -10.25
N MET A 384 27.09 2.28 -8.97
CA MET A 384 27.40 3.28 -7.95
C MET A 384 28.41 2.77 -6.93
N ALA A 385 28.95 1.58 -7.17
CA ALA A 385 29.86 0.93 -6.26
C ALA A 385 31.13 1.78 -6.07
N PRO A 386 31.64 1.89 -4.84
CA PRO A 386 32.78 2.76 -4.53
C PRO A 386 34.10 2.29 -5.14
N ASN A 387 34.19 1.01 -5.50
CA ASN A 387 35.37 0.41 -6.09
C ASN A 387 34.99 -0.79 -6.97
N THR A 388 35.95 -1.28 -7.75
CA THR A 388 35.76 -2.37 -8.71
C THR A 388 35.39 -3.71 -8.05
N GLU A 389 35.86 -3.97 -6.83
CA GLU A 389 35.58 -5.19 -6.10
C GLU A 389 34.10 -5.25 -5.68
N VAL A 390 33.60 -4.18 -5.06
CA VAL A 390 32.18 -4.05 -4.70
C VAL A 390 31.31 -4.09 -5.95
N LYS A 391 31.72 -3.43 -7.04
CA LYS A 391 31.00 -3.50 -8.34
C LYS A 391 30.85 -4.95 -8.82
N ALA A 392 31.95 -5.71 -8.84
CA ALA A 392 31.95 -7.09 -9.28
C ALA A 392 31.08 -7.98 -8.36
N HIS A 393 31.13 -7.74 -7.04
CA HIS A 393 30.29 -8.45 -6.07
C HIS A 393 28.79 -8.18 -6.31
N MET A 394 28.40 -6.92 -6.49
CA MET A 394 27.02 -6.53 -6.79
C MET A 394 26.50 -7.13 -8.10
N ILE A 395 27.31 -7.14 -9.17
CA ILE A 395 26.96 -7.79 -10.44
C ILE A 395 26.73 -9.29 -10.25
N ARG A 396 27.58 -9.95 -9.46
CA ARG A 396 27.44 -11.38 -9.16
C ARG A 396 26.16 -11.68 -8.39
N LEU A 397 25.84 -10.88 -7.37
CA LEU A 397 24.59 -10.99 -6.61
C LEU A 397 23.36 -10.74 -7.47
N ALA A 398 23.42 -9.76 -8.38
CA ALA A 398 22.33 -9.49 -9.31
C ALA A 398 22.05 -10.68 -10.23
N ALA A 399 23.10 -11.41 -10.66
CA ALA A 399 22.97 -12.53 -11.59
C ALA A 399 22.60 -13.88 -10.94
N ASP A 400 22.91 -14.08 -9.65
CA ASP A 400 22.77 -15.38 -8.97
C ASP A 400 21.76 -15.32 -7.82
N ARG A 401 20.54 -15.81 -8.09
CA ARG A 401 19.44 -15.92 -7.11
C ARG A 401 19.83 -16.72 -5.87
N ASN A 402 20.54 -17.84 -6.03
CA ASN A 402 20.89 -18.72 -4.91
C ASN A 402 21.96 -18.07 -4.03
N LEU A 403 22.95 -17.42 -4.65
CA LEU A 403 23.94 -16.66 -3.91
C LEU A 403 23.27 -15.54 -3.11
N PHE A 404 22.44 -14.70 -3.77
CA PHE A 404 21.72 -13.61 -3.10
C PHE A 404 20.87 -14.12 -1.92
N HIS A 405 20.15 -15.23 -2.11
CA HIS A 405 19.38 -15.84 -1.03
C HIS A 405 20.27 -16.25 0.15
N SER A 406 21.37 -16.96 -0.12
CA SER A 406 22.27 -17.45 0.92
C SER A 406 23.05 -16.35 1.67
N THR A 407 23.33 -15.21 1.01
CA THR A 407 24.14 -14.13 1.59
C THR A 407 23.33 -12.97 2.15
N VAL A 408 22.10 -12.76 1.66
CA VAL A 408 21.25 -11.62 2.00
C VAL A 408 19.90 -12.07 2.58
N THR A 409 19.08 -12.77 1.79
CA THR A 409 17.69 -13.06 2.15
C THR A 409 17.57 -13.95 3.39
N SER A 410 18.30 -15.07 3.42
CA SER A 410 18.28 -16.04 4.54
C SER A 410 18.82 -15.45 5.85
N ARG A 411 19.63 -14.39 5.76
CA ARG A 411 20.15 -13.64 6.90
C ARG A 411 19.24 -12.49 7.33
N CYS A 412 18.13 -12.27 6.62
CA CYS A 412 17.17 -11.19 6.88
C CYS A 412 17.84 -9.81 6.95
N LEU A 413 18.84 -9.56 6.09
CA LEU A 413 19.52 -8.26 6.09
C LEU A 413 18.57 -7.19 5.56
N ASN A 414 18.58 -6.03 6.23
CA ASN A 414 18.02 -4.81 5.67
C ASN A 414 19.02 -4.13 4.71
N LEU A 415 18.59 -3.04 4.07
CA LEU A 415 19.42 -2.37 3.05
C LEU A 415 20.77 -1.88 3.61
N ALA A 416 20.77 -1.23 4.78
CA ALA A 416 22.00 -0.70 5.34
C ALA A 416 22.98 -1.82 5.73
N GLN A 417 22.49 -2.88 6.37
CA GLN A 417 23.28 -4.07 6.73
C GLN A 417 23.81 -4.82 5.51
N PHE A 418 23.01 -4.90 4.44
CA PHE A 418 23.43 -5.45 3.16
C PHE A 418 24.57 -4.62 2.54
N LEU A 419 24.41 -3.30 2.47
CA LEU A 419 25.43 -2.40 1.92
C LEU A 419 26.73 -2.45 2.72
N GLU A 420 26.67 -2.50 4.06
CA GLU A 420 27.83 -2.71 4.92
C GLU A 420 28.53 -4.04 4.63
N THR A 421 27.77 -5.13 4.48
CA THR A 421 28.34 -6.45 4.18
C THR A 421 28.98 -6.44 2.79
N ALA A 422 28.31 -5.85 1.81
CA ALA A 422 28.78 -5.81 0.42
C ALA A 422 29.96 -4.85 0.20
N SER A 423 30.13 -3.83 1.06
CA SER A 423 31.26 -2.89 1.02
C SER A 423 32.46 -3.31 1.87
N ASN A 424 32.43 -4.51 2.47
CA ASN A 424 33.42 -4.95 3.46
C ASN A 424 33.54 -3.98 4.66
N GLY A 425 32.43 -3.34 5.05
CA GLY A 425 32.35 -2.44 6.20
C GLY A 425 32.94 -1.04 5.98
N LEU A 426 33.21 -0.65 4.73
CA LEU A 426 33.63 0.73 4.43
C LEU A 426 32.47 1.70 4.71
N PRO A 427 32.62 2.68 5.62
CA PRO A 427 31.61 3.71 5.86
C PRO A 427 31.64 4.79 4.78
N ASP A 428 30.56 5.57 4.65
CA ASP A 428 30.47 6.76 3.79
C ASP A 428 30.68 6.52 2.28
N VAL A 429 30.63 5.27 1.83
CA VAL A 429 31.00 4.90 0.46
C VAL A 429 29.87 5.01 -0.56
N PHE A 430 28.64 5.20 -0.10
CA PHE A 430 27.45 5.19 -0.95
C PHE A 430 26.70 6.53 -0.98
N GLY A 431 27.39 7.67 -0.79
CA GLY A 431 26.75 9.00 -0.89
C GLY A 431 26.08 9.29 -2.24
N ALA A 432 26.49 8.60 -3.32
CA ALA A 432 25.80 8.68 -4.60
C ALA A 432 24.34 8.18 -4.55
N LEU A 433 23.98 7.35 -3.55
CA LEU A 433 22.64 6.81 -3.33
C LEU A 433 21.63 7.85 -2.85
N ILE A 434 22.06 9.07 -2.49
CA ILE A 434 21.14 10.14 -2.09
C ILE A 434 20.24 10.51 -3.28
N GLY A 435 18.93 10.33 -3.11
CA GLY A 435 17.94 10.54 -4.17
C GLY A 435 17.63 9.28 -5.00
N PHE A 436 18.32 8.16 -4.75
CA PHE A 436 17.90 6.88 -5.32
C PHE A 436 16.73 6.30 -4.52
N PRO A 437 15.68 5.80 -5.20
CA PRO A 437 14.55 5.11 -4.57
C PRO A 437 14.96 3.66 -4.25
N LEU A 438 16.00 3.50 -3.43
CA LEU A 438 16.53 2.20 -2.98
C LEU A 438 15.71 1.60 -1.87
N CYS A 439 15.11 2.48 -1.08
CA CYS A 439 14.07 2.12 -0.15
C CYS A 439 12.76 2.26 -0.91
N SER A 440 11.90 1.27 -0.73
CA SER A 440 10.52 1.41 -1.11
C SER A 440 9.99 2.67 -0.43
N TYR A 441 9.43 3.58 -1.22
CA TYR A 441 8.51 4.55 -0.65
C TYR A 441 7.46 3.73 0.03
N SER A 442 7.36 3.89 1.35
CA SER A 442 6.23 3.35 2.04
C SER A 442 5.04 4.24 1.67
N SER A 443 4.46 4.04 0.49
CA SER A 443 3.06 4.42 0.25
C SER A 443 2.13 3.74 1.26
N LYS A 444 2.62 2.66 1.90
CA LYS A 444 2.12 2.09 3.16
C LYS A 444 1.97 3.13 4.31
N ILE A 445 2.52 4.34 4.18
CA ILE A 445 2.42 5.51 5.10
C ILE A 445 1.60 6.66 4.45
N GLN A 446 0.88 6.45 3.35
CA GLN A 446 -0.01 7.45 2.74
C GLN A 446 -1.40 6.92 2.33
N GLU A 447 -1.57 5.61 2.09
CA GLU A 447 -2.84 4.97 1.73
C GLU A 447 -3.05 3.83 2.76
N GLY A 448 -4.06 3.82 3.63
CA GLY A 448 -5.49 3.78 3.35
C GLY A 448 -6.03 2.45 3.92
N ILE A 449 -6.34 2.40 5.23
CA ILE A 449 -7.23 1.36 5.77
C ILE A 449 -8.53 2.10 6.11
N ALA A 450 -9.60 1.79 5.38
CA ALA A 450 -10.95 2.25 5.68
C ALA A 450 -11.95 1.13 5.31
N ASP A 451 -12.78 0.80 6.30
CA ASP A 451 -14.11 0.17 6.24
C ASP A 451 -14.24 -1.37 6.01
N TYR A 452 -14.32 -2.12 7.14
CA TYR A 452 -15.35 -3.13 7.57
C TYR A 452 -16.04 -4.07 6.53
N ILE A 453 -16.50 -5.32 6.74
CA ILE A 453 -16.28 -6.59 7.50
C ILE A 453 -17.00 -7.64 6.61
N PRO A 454 -16.49 -8.87 6.45
CA PRO A 454 -17.38 -10.02 6.63
C PRO A 454 -16.92 -10.90 7.79
N SER A 455 -17.89 -11.36 8.57
CA SER A 455 -17.73 -12.26 9.70
C SER A 455 -17.03 -13.56 9.27
N LEU A 456 -15.90 -13.89 9.88
CA LEU A 456 -15.33 -15.23 9.85
C LEU A 456 -15.06 -15.71 11.27
N ASP A 457 -15.87 -16.69 11.63
CA ASP A 457 -15.81 -17.46 12.86
C ASP A 457 -14.72 -18.55 12.71
N GLN A 458 -14.02 -18.82 13.81
CA GLN A 458 -13.12 -19.96 14.07
C GLN A 458 -11.63 -19.90 13.63
N GLY A 459 -10.77 -20.20 14.62
CA GLY A 459 -9.52 -20.94 14.41
C GLY A 459 -8.26 -20.31 15.00
N LEU A 460 -7.78 -20.82 16.13
CA LEU A 460 -6.45 -20.53 16.66
C LEU A 460 -5.35 -20.87 15.64
N ALA A 461 -4.48 -19.91 15.31
CA ALA A 461 -3.18 -20.16 14.71
C ALA A 461 -2.06 -19.63 15.62
N VAL A 462 -1.29 -20.56 16.20
CA VAL A 462 -0.05 -20.28 16.93
C VAL A 462 1.07 -20.18 15.89
N LEU A 463 1.71 -19.03 15.75
CA LEU A 463 2.91 -18.86 14.92
C LEU A 463 4.13 -18.55 15.79
N THR A 464 5.15 -19.39 15.64
CA THR A 464 6.46 -19.35 16.28
C THR A 464 7.46 -18.49 15.50
N ASN A 465 8.51 -18.02 16.19
CA ASN A 465 9.60 -17.18 15.69
C ASN A 465 10.11 -17.53 14.29
N SER A 466 10.00 -16.60 13.35
CA SER A 466 11.09 -16.10 12.47
C SER A 466 10.48 -15.08 11.49
N THR A 467 11.23 -14.02 11.16
CA THR A 467 10.87 -12.92 10.24
C THR A 467 9.77 -11.95 10.72
N PHE A 468 10.17 -10.82 11.29
CA PHE A 468 9.31 -9.65 11.41
C PHE A 468 9.41 -8.81 10.12
N PRO A 469 8.36 -8.70 9.30
CA PRO A 469 8.17 -7.49 8.51
C PRO A 469 7.74 -6.34 9.44
N SER A 470 7.93 -5.09 9.01
CA SER A 470 7.75 -3.83 9.76
C SER A 470 6.32 -3.52 10.26
N TYR A 471 5.50 -4.53 10.59
CA TYR A 471 4.11 -4.38 11.03
C TYR A 471 3.79 -5.30 12.21
N LEU A 472 3.38 -4.70 13.33
CA LEU A 472 2.81 -5.42 14.47
C LEU A 472 1.32 -5.63 14.22
N TYR A 473 0.95 -6.87 13.88
CA TYR A 473 -0.43 -7.34 13.83
C TYR A 473 -0.77 -8.05 15.15
N PHE A 474 -1.92 -7.71 15.74
CA PHE A 474 -2.45 -8.40 16.92
C PHE A 474 -3.78 -9.07 16.55
N PRO A 475 -3.85 -10.41 16.46
CA PRO A 475 -5.13 -11.10 16.49
C PRO A 475 -5.67 -11.10 17.92
N ALA A 476 -6.94 -10.71 18.10
CA ALA A 476 -7.60 -10.72 19.40
C ALA A 476 -7.90 -12.16 19.85
N ALA A 477 -7.47 -12.53 21.06
CA ALA A 477 -7.90 -13.75 21.74
C ALA A 477 -8.34 -13.46 23.19
N LEU A 478 -9.66 -13.54 23.37
CA LEU A 478 -10.48 -13.86 24.55
C LEU A 478 -10.05 -13.38 25.96
N ILE A 479 -10.87 -12.48 26.53
CA ILE A 479 -11.06 -12.32 27.98
C ILE A 479 -11.95 -13.47 28.46
N GLY A 480 -11.38 -14.39 29.24
CA GLY A 480 -12.15 -15.36 30.02
C GLY A 480 -12.69 -14.71 31.30
N ALA A 481 -14.01 -14.58 31.36
CA ALA A 481 -14.87 -14.44 32.54
C ALA A 481 -14.25 -13.80 33.81
N ILE A 482 -14.43 -12.49 33.97
CA ILE A 482 -14.46 -11.86 35.30
C ILE A 482 -15.89 -11.41 35.54
N ASP A 483 -16.52 -12.06 36.51
CA ASP A 483 -17.88 -11.85 36.98
C ASP A 483 -18.03 -10.43 37.56
N PHE A 484 -18.86 -9.60 36.91
CA PHE A 484 -19.25 -8.30 37.45
C PHE A 484 -20.46 -8.49 38.37
N SER A 485 -20.20 -8.75 39.65
CA SER A 485 -21.21 -8.56 40.70
C SER A 485 -20.94 -7.26 41.47
N PRO A 486 -21.93 -6.37 41.65
CA PRO A 486 -21.71 -5.07 42.26
C PRO A 486 -21.59 -5.20 43.79
N HIS A 487 -20.40 -4.96 44.33
CA HIS A 487 -20.22 -4.89 45.78
C HIS A 487 -20.67 -3.52 46.32
N THR A 488 -21.83 -3.53 46.97
CA THR A 488 -22.25 -2.57 47.99
C THR A 488 -21.50 -2.78 49.31
N ASP A 489 -21.33 -1.67 50.03
CA ASP A 489 -20.62 -1.39 51.29
C ASP A 489 -20.66 -2.40 52.46
N ARG A 490 -19.54 -2.34 53.24
CA ARG A 490 -19.35 -2.49 54.71
C ARG A 490 -19.74 -3.81 55.43
N GLU A 491 -18.76 -4.48 56.05
CA GLU A 491 -18.57 -4.56 57.53
C GLU A 491 -17.38 -5.46 57.98
N SER A 492 -16.79 -5.06 59.11
CA SER A 492 -15.76 -5.56 60.06
C SER A 492 -15.14 -7.00 60.04
N PRO A 493 -13.94 -7.18 60.65
CA PRO A 493 -13.13 -8.41 60.59
C PRO A 493 -13.39 -9.38 61.75
N GLY A 494 -13.38 -10.70 61.49
CA GLY A 494 -13.42 -11.69 62.56
C GLY A 494 -13.36 -13.16 62.15
N THR A 495 -12.20 -13.77 62.41
CA THR A 495 -11.90 -15.20 62.66
C THR A 495 -11.76 -16.21 61.49
N PRO A 496 -10.71 -17.07 61.50
CA PRO A 496 -10.42 -18.05 60.46
C PRO A 496 -10.99 -19.44 60.80
N ARG A 497 -11.34 -20.23 59.78
CA ARG A 497 -11.49 -21.69 59.90
C ARG A 497 -10.85 -22.44 58.72
N PRO A 498 -10.40 -23.69 58.94
CA PRO A 498 -9.30 -24.35 58.23
C PRO A 498 -9.80 -25.29 57.09
N PRO A 499 -8.90 -25.87 56.27
CA PRO A 499 -9.26 -26.50 55.00
C PRO A 499 -9.81 -27.92 55.21
N PRO A 500 -10.53 -28.46 54.21
CA PRO A 500 -9.86 -29.18 53.09
C PRO A 500 -10.10 -28.56 51.72
#